data_AF-F8PYY4-F1
#
_entry.id   AF-F8PYY4-F1
#
_cell.length_a   1.000
_cell.length_b   1.000
_cell.length_c   1.000
_cell.angle_alpha   90.00
_cell.angle_beta   90.00
_cell.angle_gamma   90.00
#
_symmetry.space_group_name_H-M   'P 1'
#
loop_
_entity.id
_entity.type
_entity.pdbx_description
1 polymer ?
#
loop_
_entity_poly.entity_id
_entity_poly.type
_entity_poly.pdbx_seq_one_letter_code
_entity_poly.pdbx_strand_id
1 'polypeptide(L)'
;MSGSLDKTVRLWDLRTPHCRGLLNLPSAPIVAYDTTGVVFAVAVNHYSRILLYDQANFDKAPFLTITLEDPTLALVSYPPRPIYMTSLSFSSNGKYILVGCSGDAHYILDAFEGHLLAKLEGHMGLERRRLDAPVSIDPVKGNSGEEVSWTPDSKYVVGGSLNGRIIVWDVQHLPARTGTPDLKTPPTRIQPLVNLEGHPGPSRCVRFNPRFAMMVTAGAELAFWLPDQTADNEEIAKELLKKKSS
;
A
#
# COMPACT_ATOMS: atom_id res chain seq x y z
N MET A 1 4.31 -6.10 16.37
CA MET A 1 5.60 -6.26 15.65
C MET A 1 6.21 -4.90 15.41
N SER A 2 7.54 -4.80 15.39
CA SER A 2 8.25 -3.57 15.06
C SER A 2 9.45 -3.88 14.15
N GLY A 3 9.67 -3.06 13.13
CA GLY A 3 10.91 -3.03 12.35
C GLY A 3 11.78 -1.84 12.76
N SER A 4 13.09 -2.00 12.76
CA SER A 4 14.04 -0.98 13.23
C SER A 4 15.16 -0.71 12.21
N LEU A 5 15.71 0.51 12.24
CA LEU A 5 16.84 0.92 11.39
C LEU A 5 18.14 0.17 11.73
N ASP A 6 18.19 -0.50 12.89
CA ASP A 6 19.26 -1.43 13.28
C ASP A 6 19.20 -2.78 12.51
N LYS A 7 18.28 -2.89 11.54
CA LYS A 7 18.07 -4.06 10.68
C LYS A 7 17.48 -5.26 11.43
N THR A 8 16.72 -5.00 12.49
CA THR A 8 16.00 -6.04 13.21
C THR A 8 14.48 -5.92 13.05
N VAL A 9 13.81 -7.07 13.05
CA VAL A 9 12.36 -7.18 13.27
C VAL A 9 12.12 -7.87 14.59
N ARG A 10 11.27 -7.27 15.43
CA ARG A 10 10.90 -7.81 16.74
C ARG A 10 9.42 -8.17 16.78
N LEU A 11 9.16 -9.36 17.28
CA LEU A 11 7.82 -9.88 17.55
C LEU A 11 7.53 -9.72 19.05
N TRP A 12 6.36 -9.15 19.33
CA TRP A 12 5.96 -8.76 20.67
C TRP A 12 4.65 -9.47 21.03
N ASP A 13 4.60 -10.07 22.21
CA ASP A 13 3.34 -10.46 22.84
C ASP A 13 2.99 -9.41 23.89
N LEU A 14 1.93 -8.64 23.67
CA LEU A 14 1.53 -7.54 24.54
C LEU A 14 1.11 -7.99 25.95
N ARG A 15 0.91 -9.29 26.19
CA ARG A 15 0.61 -9.86 27.51
C ARG A 15 1.87 -10.01 28.37
N THR A 16 3.05 -9.93 27.77
CA THR A 16 4.34 -10.11 28.45
C THR A 16 5.30 -8.96 28.11
N PRO A 17 6.15 -8.52 29.04
CA PRO A 17 7.12 -7.45 28.74
C PRO A 17 8.29 -7.91 27.86
N HIS A 18 8.41 -9.21 27.58
CA HIS A 18 9.53 -9.78 26.85
C HIS A 18 9.27 -9.85 25.34
N CYS A 19 10.33 -9.58 24.57
CA CYS A 19 10.37 -9.82 23.13
C CYS A 19 10.29 -11.32 22.86
N ARG A 20 9.34 -11.75 22.03
CA ARG A 20 9.12 -13.18 21.72
C ARG A 20 9.97 -13.70 20.57
N GLY A 21 10.28 -12.84 19.61
CA GLY A 21 11.05 -13.21 18.44
C GLY A 21 11.91 -12.06 17.95
N LEU A 22 13.09 -12.38 17.44
CA LEU A 22 14.03 -11.43 16.85
C LEU A 22 14.54 -11.99 15.52
N LEU A 23 14.33 -11.24 14.45
CA LEU A 23 14.85 -11.55 13.12
C LEU A 23 15.90 -10.50 12.74
N ASN A 24 17.08 -10.97 12.32
CA ASN A 24 18.15 -10.12 11.83
C ASN A 24 18.13 -10.08 10.30
N LEU A 25 18.23 -8.88 9.74
CA LEU A 25 18.12 -8.63 8.31
C LEU A 25 19.33 -7.86 7.79
N PRO A 26 19.60 -7.92 6.48
CA PRO A 26 20.72 -7.21 5.87
C PRO A 26 20.50 -5.69 5.77
N SER A 27 19.24 -5.22 5.79
CA SER A 27 18.86 -3.81 5.67
C SER A 27 17.62 -3.49 6.50
N ALA A 28 17.29 -2.20 6.61
CA ALA A 28 16.14 -1.71 7.36
C ALA A 28 14.83 -2.29 6.79
N PRO A 29 14.00 -2.95 7.62
CA PRO A 29 12.81 -3.62 7.18
C PRO A 29 11.59 -2.71 7.14
N ILE A 30 10.66 -3.03 6.25
CA ILE A 30 9.27 -2.59 6.29
C ILE A 30 8.44 -3.83 6.58
N VAL A 31 7.50 -3.73 7.51
CA VAL A 31 6.81 -4.90 8.05
C VAL A 31 5.30 -4.73 8.01
N ALA A 32 4.58 -5.82 7.76
CA ALA A 32 3.12 -5.87 7.80
C ALA A 32 2.63 -7.24 8.27
N TYR A 33 1.52 -7.26 9.00
CA TYR A 33 0.81 -8.50 9.31
C TYR A 33 -0.33 -8.71 8.33
N ASP A 34 -0.61 -9.99 8.06
CA ASP A 34 -1.87 -10.36 7.44
C ASP A 34 -3.04 -10.13 8.39
N THR A 35 -4.27 -10.21 7.88
CA THR A 35 -5.48 -9.95 8.67
C THR A 35 -5.75 -11.03 9.72
N THR A 36 -5.21 -12.24 9.55
CA THR A 36 -5.38 -13.34 10.52
C THR A 36 -4.35 -13.29 11.65
N GLY A 37 -3.22 -12.60 11.44
CA GLY A 37 -2.10 -12.54 12.39
C GLY A 37 -1.25 -13.82 12.42
N VAL A 38 -1.38 -14.69 11.41
CA VAL A 38 -0.61 -15.93 11.29
C VAL A 38 0.59 -15.73 10.36
N VAL A 39 0.50 -14.80 9.41
CA VAL A 39 1.56 -14.51 8.43
C VAL A 39 2.01 -13.07 8.59
N PHE A 40 3.32 -12.84 8.47
CA PHE A 40 3.84 -11.49 8.36
C PHE A 40 4.79 -11.35 7.17
N ALA A 41 4.76 -10.18 6.56
CA ALA A 41 5.62 -9.81 5.45
C ALA A 41 6.72 -8.85 5.93
N VAL A 42 7.90 -9.02 5.36
CA VAL A 42 9.08 -8.17 5.58
C VAL A 42 9.65 -7.75 4.22
N ALA A 43 9.51 -6.49 3.87
CA ALA A 43 10.14 -5.88 2.70
C ALA A 43 11.55 -5.39 3.02
N VAL A 44 12.46 -5.65 2.08
CA VAL A 44 13.87 -5.25 2.15
C VAL A 44 14.26 -4.58 0.82
N ASN A 45 14.41 -3.25 0.86
CA ASN A 45 14.69 -2.43 -0.33
C ASN A 45 16.00 -2.78 -1.02
N HIS A 46 17.07 -3.10 -0.27
CA HIS A 46 18.40 -3.34 -0.85
C HIS A 46 18.42 -4.50 -1.88
N TYR A 47 17.47 -5.44 -1.78
CA TYR A 47 17.33 -6.56 -2.71
C TYR A 47 16.02 -6.55 -3.49
N SER A 48 15.20 -5.50 -3.35
CA SER A 48 13.84 -5.43 -3.91
C SER A 48 13.00 -6.67 -3.60
N ARG A 49 13.08 -7.19 -2.37
CA ARG A 49 12.40 -8.43 -1.96
C ARG A 49 11.39 -8.21 -0.85
N ILE A 50 10.32 -8.99 -0.91
CA ILE A 50 9.30 -9.11 0.14
C ILE A 50 9.29 -10.56 0.59
N LEU A 51 9.57 -10.78 1.86
CA LEU A 51 9.72 -12.08 2.49
C LEU A 51 8.49 -12.36 3.35
N LEU A 52 7.79 -13.45 3.10
CA LEU A 52 6.65 -13.87 3.93
C LEU A 52 7.07 -15.00 4.87
N TYR A 53 6.69 -14.85 6.12
CA TYR A 53 7.00 -15.76 7.21
C TYR A 53 5.73 -16.21 7.92
N ASP A 54 5.74 -17.46 8.37
CA ASP A 54 4.76 -17.97 9.32
C ASP A 54 5.17 -17.51 10.72
N GLN A 55 4.25 -16.88 11.45
CA GLN A 55 4.48 -16.41 12.81
C GLN A 55 4.86 -17.55 13.76
N ALA A 56 4.31 -18.76 13.59
CA ALA A 56 4.64 -19.89 14.46
C ALA A 56 6.06 -20.44 14.20
N ASN A 57 6.58 -20.23 12.98
CA ASN A 57 7.86 -20.74 12.50
C ASN A 57 8.78 -19.59 12.03
N PHE A 58 8.77 -18.46 12.77
CA PHE A 58 9.48 -17.23 12.37
C PHE A 58 11.01 -17.36 12.34
N ASP A 59 11.55 -18.40 12.97
CA ASP A 59 12.97 -18.75 13.03
C ASP A 59 13.44 -19.51 11.78
N LYS A 60 12.53 -19.96 10.92
CA LYS A 60 12.84 -20.63 9.65
C LYS A 60 12.99 -19.64 8.50
N ALA A 61 13.47 -20.14 7.37
CA ALA A 61 13.49 -19.39 6.12
C ALA A 61 12.08 -18.94 5.71
N PRO A 62 11.93 -17.80 5.02
CA PRO A 62 10.63 -17.35 4.53
C PRO A 62 10.04 -18.41 3.60
N PHE A 63 8.74 -18.69 3.76
CA PHE A 63 8.07 -19.70 2.94
C PHE A 63 7.76 -19.19 1.53
N LEU A 64 7.66 -17.86 1.36
CA LEU A 64 7.52 -17.20 0.07
C LEU A 64 8.45 -15.99 0.01
N THR A 65 9.17 -15.85 -1.10
CA THR A 65 10.01 -14.69 -1.41
C THR A 65 9.55 -14.11 -2.73
N ILE A 66 9.11 -12.86 -2.68
CA ILE A 66 8.64 -12.11 -3.85
C ILE A 66 9.73 -11.11 -4.25
N THR A 67 10.15 -11.14 -5.50
CA THR A 67 11.03 -10.11 -6.07
C THR A 67 10.17 -9.04 -6.74
N LEU A 68 10.25 -7.80 -6.27
CA LEU A 68 9.50 -6.68 -6.81
C LEU A 68 10.31 -6.01 -7.91
N GLU A 69 10.01 -6.37 -9.15
CA GLU A 69 10.57 -5.75 -10.36
C GLU A 69 9.45 -5.35 -11.31
N ASP A 70 9.55 -4.14 -11.86
CA ASP A 70 8.60 -3.64 -12.85
C ASP A 70 9.33 -3.45 -14.19
N PRO A 71 9.09 -4.33 -15.19
CA PRO A 71 9.75 -4.25 -16.49
C PRO A 71 9.41 -2.96 -17.24
N THR A 72 8.32 -2.26 -16.89
CA THR A 72 7.94 -0.99 -17.53
C THR A 72 8.86 0.16 -17.17
N LEU A 73 9.63 0.08 -16.08
CA LEU A 73 10.57 1.12 -15.69
C LEU A 73 11.76 1.26 -16.66
N ALA A 74 12.12 0.17 -17.34
CA ALA A 74 13.15 0.18 -18.38
C ALA A 74 12.75 1.02 -19.61
N LEU A 75 11.46 1.29 -19.78
CA LEU A 75 10.96 2.16 -20.86
C LEU A 75 11.12 3.65 -20.54
N VAL A 76 11.39 3.99 -19.26
CA VAL A 76 11.45 5.38 -18.77
C VAL A 76 12.88 5.82 -18.53
N SER A 77 13.73 4.96 -17.96
CA SER A 77 15.14 5.28 -17.69
C SER A 77 16.05 4.08 -17.95
N TYR A 78 17.32 4.38 -18.26
CA TYR A 78 18.37 3.37 -18.38
C TYR A 78 19.60 3.75 -17.54
N PRO A 79 19.99 2.94 -16.53
CA PRO A 79 19.32 1.71 -16.08
C PRO A 79 17.92 1.97 -15.50
N PRO A 80 17.05 0.94 -15.41
CA PRO A 80 15.73 1.07 -14.78
C PRO A 80 15.90 1.54 -13.35
N ARG A 81 15.16 2.59 -12.99
CA ARG A 81 15.25 3.15 -11.64
C ARG A 81 14.72 2.15 -10.61
N PRO A 82 15.43 1.89 -9.50
CA PRO A 82 14.96 0.91 -8.51
C PRO A 82 13.71 1.39 -7.79
N ILE A 83 12.84 0.43 -7.43
CA ILE A 83 11.64 0.68 -6.65
C ILE A 83 12.05 0.82 -5.18
N TYR A 84 11.64 1.92 -4.54
CA TYR A 84 11.88 2.15 -3.12
C TYR A 84 10.57 2.03 -2.35
N MET A 85 10.38 0.90 -1.69
CA MET A 85 9.22 0.60 -0.87
C MET A 85 9.25 1.46 0.39
N THR A 86 8.09 1.95 0.81
CA THR A 86 7.91 2.81 1.98
C THR A 86 6.93 2.21 2.99
N SER A 87 5.93 1.45 2.51
CA SER A 87 4.91 0.75 3.31
C SER A 87 4.54 -0.59 2.71
N LEU A 88 4.00 -1.46 3.57
CA LEU A 88 3.34 -2.72 3.21
C LEU A 88 2.01 -2.81 3.93
N SER A 89 0.99 -3.33 3.25
CA SER A 89 -0.31 -3.62 3.88
C SER A 89 -1.04 -4.75 3.15
N PHE A 90 -1.51 -5.74 3.90
CA PHE A 90 -2.40 -6.77 3.37
C PHE A 90 -3.81 -6.19 3.17
N SER A 91 -4.48 -6.62 2.10
CA SER A 91 -5.89 -6.33 1.87
C SER A 91 -6.76 -6.98 2.95
N SER A 92 -7.93 -6.41 3.22
CA SER A 92 -8.86 -6.96 4.23
C SER A 92 -9.34 -8.37 3.90
N ASN A 93 -9.39 -8.72 2.61
CA ASN A 93 -9.72 -10.07 2.14
C ASN A 93 -8.52 -11.04 2.12
N GLY A 94 -7.32 -10.59 2.51
CA GLY A 94 -6.09 -11.40 2.59
C GLY A 94 -5.47 -11.81 1.25
N LYS A 95 -6.07 -11.44 0.11
CA LYS A 95 -5.63 -11.88 -1.22
C LYS A 95 -4.47 -11.08 -1.78
N TYR A 96 -4.29 -9.84 -1.33
CA TYR A 96 -3.38 -8.91 -1.97
C TYR A 96 -2.46 -8.25 -0.94
N ILE A 97 -1.27 -7.88 -1.40
CA ILE A 97 -0.33 -7.03 -0.68
C ILE A 97 -0.21 -5.73 -1.45
N LEU A 98 -0.53 -4.62 -0.79
CA LEU A 98 -0.25 -3.27 -1.27
C LEU A 98 1.15 -2.86 -0.83
N VAL A 99 1.92 -2.39 -1.79
CA VAL A 99 3.27 -1.86 -1.59
C VAL A 99 3.24 -0.37 -1.93
N GLY A 100 3.31 0.46 -0.89
CA GLY A 100 3.56 1.89 -1.09
C GLY A 100 5.03 2.13 -1.42
N CYS A 101 5.29 3.09 -2.28
CA CYS A 101 6.64 3.44 -2.71
C CYS A 101 6.80 4.96 -2.73
N SER A 102 8.03 5.45 -2.59
CA SER A 102 8.27 6.90 -2.56
C SER A 102 8.15 7.58 -3.93
N GLY A 103 8.30 6.82 -5.02
CA GLY A 103 8.17 7.30 -6.39
C GLY A 103 6.72 7.49 -6.84
N ASP A 104 6.53 7.78 -8.13
CA ASP A 104 5.22 8.10 -8.73
C ASP A 104 4.35 6.86 -9.04
N ALA A 105 4.62 5.74 -8.36
CA ALA A 105 3.90 4.48 -8.53
C ALA A 105 3.80 3.70 -7.22
N HIS A 106 2.67 3.04 -7.01
CA HIS A 106 2.50 2.02 -5.98
C HIS A 106 2.15 0.69 -6.62
N TYR A 107 2.36 -0.43 -5.93
CA TYR A 107 2.19 -1.76 -6.53
C TYR A 107 1.22 -2.63 -5.72
N ILE A 108 0.51 -3.50 -6.43
CA ILE A 108 -0.32 -4.54 -5.83
C ILE A 108 0.21 -5.90 -6.27
N LEU A 109 0.47 -6.74 -5.28
CA LEU A 109 0.96 -8.09 -5.43
C LEU A 109 -0.11 -9.08 -4.99
N ASP A 110 -0.10 -10.27 -5.57
CA ASP A 110 -0.79 -11.42 -5.02
C ASP A 110 -0.09 -11.91 -3.74
N ALA A 111 -0.86 -12.13 -2.68
CA ALA A 111 -0.32 -12.54 -1.37
C ALA A 111 0.05 -14.04 -1.32
N PHE A 112 -0.51 -14.85 -2.21
CA PHE A 112 -0.34 -16.31 -2.18
C PHE A 112 0.83 -16.80 -3.04
N GLU A 113 0.89 -16.38 -4.29
CA GLU A 113 1.90 -16.83 -5.25
C GLU A 113 2.96 -15.76 -5.54
N GLY A 114 2.70 -14.50 -5.15
CA GLY A 114 3.68 -13.41 -5.29
C GLY A 114 3.69 -12.75 -6.66
N HIS A 115 2.63 -12.90 -7.45
CA HIS A 115 2.52 -12.25 -8.74
C HIS A 115 2.43 -10.72 -8.63
N LEU A 116 3.17 -10.00 -9.45
CA LEU A 116 2.98 -8.56 -9.64
C LEU A 116 1.72 -8.31 -10.49
N LEU A 117 0.65 -7.83 -9.87
CA LEU A 117 -0.67 -7.71 -10.52
C LEU A 117 -0.89 -6.34 -11.12
N ALA A 118 -0.64 -5.28 -10.35
CA ALA A 118 -0.97 -3.92 -10.78
C ALA A 118 0.05 -2.87 -10.33
N LYS A 119 0.06 -1.78 -11.08
CA LYS A 119 0.83 -0.56 -10.86
C LYS A 119 -0.14 0.62 -10.82
N LEU A 120 -0.26 1.26 -9.67
CA LEU A 120 -1.11 2.42 -9.43
C LEU A 120 -0.31 3.70 -9.76
N GLU A 121 -0.75 4.44 -10.77
CA GLU A 121 -0.06 5.64 -11.27
C GLU A 121 -0.95 6.89 -11.18
N GLY A 122 -0.41 8.04 -11.56
CA GLY A 122 -1.15 9.31 -11.64
C GLY A 122 -1.06 10.20 -10.40
N HIS A 123 -0.35 9.74 -9.36
CA HIS A 123 0.06 10.57 -8.22
C HIS A 123 1.50 11.06 -8.40
N MET A 124 1.84 12.19 -7.76
CA MET A 124 3.23 12.56 -7.53
C MET A 124 3.70 11.95 -6.21
N GLY A 125 4.77 11.17 -6.30
CA GLY A 125 5.43 10.49 -5.20
C GLY A 125 6.06 11.45 -4.21
N LEU A 126 6.17 10.98 -2.96
CA LEU A 126 6.63 11.78 -1.84
C LEU A 126 8.16 11.84 -1.70
N GLU A 127 8.90 11.22 -2.61
CA GLU A 127 10.36 11.17 -2.61
C GLU A 127 11.02 12.55 -2.54
N ARG A 128 10.59 13.46 -3.42
CA ARG A 128 11.24 14.77 -3.64
C ARG A 128 11.11 15.72 -2.45
N ARG A 129 10.25 15.38 -1.48
CA ARG A 129 9.89 16.15 -0.29
C ARG A 129 9.19 17.49 -0.53
N ARG A 130 9.51 18.17 -1.64
CA ARG A 130 8.94 19.42 -2.13
C ARG A 130 8.72 19.33 -3.64
N LEU A 131 7.79 20.13 -4.16
CA LEU A 131 7.39 20.11 -5.58
C LEU A 131 8.48 20.62 -6.53
N ASP A 132 9.29 21.57 -6.06
CA ASP A 132 10.36 22.22 -6.80
C ASP A 132 11.70 21.45 -6.77
N ALA A 133 11.81 20.46 -5.90
CA ALA A 133 13.02 19.66 -5.77
C ALA A 133 13.16 18.67 -6.95
N PRO A 134 14.35 18.53 -7.55
CA PRO A 134 14.58 17.54 -8.60
C PRO A 134 14.53 16.11 -8.04
N VAL A 135 14.24 15.15 -8.91
CA VAL A 135 14.35 13.71 -8.58
C VAL A 135 15.83 13.35 -8.46
N SER A 136 16.19 12.71 -7.35
CA SER A 136 17.51 12.12 -7.17
C SER A 136 17.68 10.88 -8.06
N ILE A 137 18.90 10.63 -8.52
CA ILE A 137 19.23 9.38 -9.24
C ILE A 137 18.88 8.18 -8.35
N ASP A 138 19.40 8.21 -7.11
CA ASP A 138 19.11 7.19 -6.11
C ASP A 138 17.79 7.49 -5.40
N PRO A 139 16.83 6.55 -5.41
CA PRO A 139 15.57 6.75 -4.72
C PRO A 139 15.77 6.73 -3.20
N VAL A 140 15.03 7.62 -2.55
CA VAL A 140 15.02 7.75 -1.09
C VAL A 140 13.62 7.60 -0.53
N LYS A 141 13.48 7.38 0.77
CA LYS A 141 12.19 7.24 1.45
C LYS A 141 11.24 8.43 1.26
N GLY A 142 11.78 9.64 1.09
CA GLY A 142 10.96 10.85 0.95
C GLY A 142 10.33 11.33 2.26
N ASN A 143 9.10 11.84 2.18
CA ASN A 143 8.37 12.46 3.29
C ASN A 143 7.60 11.50 4.19
N SER A 144 7.23 10.32 3.69
CA SER A 144 6.34 9.41 4.41
C SER A 144 6.55 7.95 4.00
N GLY A 145 5.93 7.06 4.76
CA GLY A 145 5.70 5.67 4.36
C GLY A 145 4.36 5.19 4.85
N GLU A 146 3.35 6.06 4.78
CA GLU A 146 1.97 5.80 5.19
C GLU A 146 0.94 6.49 4.29
N GLU A 147 1.41 6.94 3.12
CA GLU A 147 0.65 7.72 2.16
C GLU A 147 -0.43 6.93 1.45
N VAL A 148 -0.41 5.61 1.48
CA VAL A 148 -1.35 4.75 0.75
C VAL A 148 -2.05 3.76 1.68
N SER A 149 -3.33 3.50 1.44
CA SER A 149 -4.14 2.60 2.26
C SER A 149 -5.26 1.94 1.46
N TRP A 150 -5.61 0.71 1.85
CA TRP A 150 -6.79 0.01 1.35
C TRP A 150 -8.08 0.63 1.88
N THR A 151 -9.13 0.61 1.07
CA THR A 151 -10.49 0.68 1.63
C THR A 151 -10.82 -0.63 2.37
N PRO A 152 -11.68 -0.59 3.41
CA PRO A 152 -12.04 -1.76 4.19
C PRO A 152 -12.63 -2.94 3.42
N ASP A 153 -13.19 -2.70 2.23
CA ASP A 153 -13.77 -3.70 1.35
C ASP A 153 -12.76 -4.31 0.35
N SER A 154 -11.49 -3.87 0.37
CA SER A 154 -10.43 -4.25 -0.58
C SER A 154 -10.72 -3.90 -2.05
N LYS A 155 -11.69 -3.03 -2.33
CA LYS A 155 -12.09 -2.68 -3.70
C LYS A 155 -11.36 -1.46 -4.25
N TYR A 156 -10.93 -0.57 -3.36
CA TYR A 156 -10.25 0.66 -3.73
C TYR A 156 -8.96 0.81 -2.92
N VAL A 157 -8.05 1.58 -3.48
CA VAL A 157 -6.85 2.06 -2.79
C VAL A 157 -6.91 3.57 -2.80
N VAL A 158 -6.55 4.19 -1.68
CA VAL A 158 -6.44 5.64 -1.58
C VAL A 158 -5.02 6.04 -1.23
N GLY A 159 -4.52 7.07 -1.90
CA GLY A 159 -3.15 7.56 -1.78
C GLY A 159 -3.10 9.08 -1.62
N GLY A 160 -2.15 9.55 -0.82
CA GLY A 160 -1.75 10.94 -0.76
C GLY A 160 -0.69 11.27 -1.81
N SER A 161 -0.70 12.50 -2.30
CA SER A 161 0.27 12.98 -3.28
C SER A 161 1.08 14.18 -2.77
N LEU A 162 2.25 14.41 -3.37
CA LEU A 162 3.15 15.52 -3.06
C LEU A 162 2.49 16.90 -3.26
N ASN A 163 1.55 17.03 -4.19
CA ASN A 163 0.76 18.25 -4.39
C ASN A 163 -0.41 18.40 -3.40
N GLY A 164 -0.53 17.51 -2.42
CA GLY A 164 -1.59 17.54 -1.42
C GLY A 164 -2.92 16.94 -1.84
N ARG A 165 -3.04 16.48 -3.09
CA ARG A 165 -4.23 15.78 -3.53
C ARG A 165 -4.35 14.39 -2.90
N ILE A 166 -5.59 13.93 -2.78
CA ILE A 166 -5.95 12.57 -2.39
C ILE A 166 -6.48 11.85 -3.63
N ILE A 167 -5.90 10.69 -3.92
CA ILE A 167 -6.17 9.96 -5.15
C ILE A 167 -6.77 8.61 -4.82
N VAL A 168 -7.80 8.21 -5.56
CA VAL A 168 -8.49 6.93 -5.38
C VAL A 168 -8.32 6.09 -6.64
N TRP A 169 -7.90 4.84 -6.49
CA TRP A 169 -7.82 3.86 -7.57
C TRP A 169 -8.86 2.76 -7.37
N ASP A 170 -9.52 2.34 -8.45
CA ASP A 170 -10.37 1.16 -8.48
C ASP A 170 -9.52 -0.08 -8.77
N VAL A 171 -9.59 -1.07 -7.89
CA VAL A 171 -8.81 -2.31 -7.96
C VAL A 171 -9.70 -3.55 -7.87
N GLN A 172 -10.99 -3.42 -8.19
CA GLN A 172 -11.94 -4.55 -8.19
C GLN A 172 -11.63 -5.59 -9.26
N HIS A 173 -11.00 -5.17 -10.37
CA HIS A 173 -10.78 -5.99 -11.57
C HIS A 173 -9.30 -6.33 -11.76
N LEU A 174 -8.62 -6.74 -10.68
CA LEU A 174 -7.24 -7.20 -10.75
C LEU A 174 -7.14 -8.55 -11.49
N PRO A 175 -6.10 -8.75 -12.31
CA PRO A 175 -5.91 -10.02 -13.02
C PRO A 175 -5.66 -11.16 -12.03
N ALA A 176 -6.27 -12.31 -12.27
CA ALA A 176 -5.86 -13.56 -11.62
C ALA A 176 -4.69 -14.16 -12.40
N ARG A 177 -3.57 -14.40 -11.72
CA ARG A 177 -2.40 -15.10 -12.28
C ARG A 177 -2.21 -16.39 -11.48
N THR A 178 -1.74 -17.43 -12.15
CA THR A 178 -1.52 -18.76 -11.57
C THR A 178 -0.17 -19.30 -12.00
N GLY A 179 0.51 -19.99 -11.09
CA GLY A 179 1.78 -20.67 -11.39
C GLY A 179 2.99 -19.87 -10.90
N THR A 180 4.14 -20.03 -11.54
CA THR A 180 5.37 -19.36 -11.09
C THR A 180 5.41 -17.91 -11.61
N PRO A 181 5.65 -16.91 -10.73
CA PRO A 181 5.74 -15.52 -11.16
C PRO A 181 6.84 -15.28 -12.20
N ASP A 182 6.46 -14.70 -13.34
CA ASP A 182 7.40 -14.23 -14.36
C ASP A 182 7.63 -12.71 -14.22
N LEU A 183 8.87 -12.34 -13.91
CA LEU A 183 9.32 -10.94 -13.72
C LEU A 183 9.26 -10.12 -15.01
N LYS A 184 9.18 -10.76 -16.19
CA LYS A 184 9.06 -10.06 -17.47
C LYS A 184 7.62 -9.66 -17.79
N THR A 185 6.64 -10.24 -17.12
CA THR A 185 5.23 -9.94 -17.38
C THR A 185 4.88 -8.59 -16.76
N PRO A 186 4.49 -7.57 -17.55
CA PRO A 186 4.22 -6.25 -17.02
C PRO A 186 2.98 -6.23 -16.10
N PRO A 187 2.94 -5.36 -15.08
CA PRO A 187 1.73 -5.13 -14.28
C PRO A 187 0.62 -4.45 -15.10
N THR A 188 -0.63 -4.67 -14.71
CA THR A 188 -1.75 -3.85 -15.17
C THR A 188 -1.60 -2.43 -14.63
N ARG A 189 -1.52 -1.43 -15.52
CA ARG A 189 -1.44 -0.01 -15.12
C ARG A 189 -2.83 0.51 -14.81
N ILE A 190 -3.02 1.02 -13.59
CA ILE A 190 -4.30 1.54 -13.11
C ILE A 190 -4.14 3.05 -12.92
N GLN A 191 -4.99 3.81 -13.62
CA GLN A 191 -5.08 5.26 -13.47
C GLN A 191 -6.06 5.63 -12.35
N PRO A 192 -5.94 6.85 -11.80
CA PRO A 192 -6.88 7.34 -10.80
C PRO A 192 -8.33 7.28 -11.28
N LEU A 193 -9.21 6.76 -10.43
CA LEU A 193 -10.66 6.91 -10.59
C LEU A 193 -11.09 8.32 -10.21
N VAL A 194 -10.57 8.83 -9.09
CA VAL A 194 -10.92 10.15 -8.55
C VAL A 194 -9.66 10.87 -8.05
N ASN A 195 -9.64 12.18 -8.23
CA ASN A 195 -8.61 13.06 -7.71
C ASN A 195 -9.27 14.18 -6.88
N LEU A 196 -9.06 14.16 -5.58
CA LEU A 196 -9.68 15.06 -4.61
C LEU A 196 -8.67 16.13 -4.17
N GLU A 197 -9.11 17.37 -4.11
CA GLU A 197 -8.35 18.44 -3.47
C GLU A 197 -8.35 18.20 -1.96
N GLY A 198 -7.15 18.02 -1.38
CA GLY A 198 -7.00 17.56 0.00
C GLY A 198 -6.30 18.56 0.91
N HIS A 199 -4.99 18.72 0.71
CA HIS A 199 -4.10 19.46 1.59
C HIS A 199 -3.39 20.59 0.81
N PRO A 200 -2.99 21.69 1.47
CA PRO A 200 -2.20 22.77 0.83
C PRO A 200 -0.76 22.37 0.48
N GLY A 201 -0.33 21.18 0.93
CA GLY A 201 1.00 20.62 0.67
C GLY A 201 0.95 19.09 0.79
N PRO A 202 2.11 18.40 0.86
CA PRO A 202 2.16 16.95 0.73
C PRO A 202 1.21 16.21 1.69
N SER A 203 0.32 15.40 1.12
CA SER A 203 -0.50 14.45 1.88
C SER A 203 0.34 13.23 2.19
N ARG A 204 0.63 13.00 3.47
CA ARG A 204 1.64 12.07 3.97
C ARG A 204 1.04 10.80 4.55
N CYS A 205 -0.19 10.84 5.05
CA CYS A 205 -0.81 9.71 5.69
C CYS A 205 -2.27 9.59 5.23
N VAL A 206 -2.69 8.36 4.94
CA VAL A 206 -4.09 8.02 4.66
C VAL A 206 -4.47 6.82 5.52
N ARG A 207 -5.61 6.91 6.21
CA ARG A 207 -6.16 5.81 7.03
C ARG A 207 -7.68 5.78 6.95
N PHE A 208 -8.22 4.56 6.94
CA PHE A 208 -9.66 4.32 7.00
C PHE A 208 -10.08 3.86 8.39
N ASN A 209 -11.22 4.38 8.83
CA ASN A 209 -11.99 3.83 9.93
C ASN A 209 -13.17 3.03 9.36
N PRO A 210 -13.09 1.67 9.36
CA PRO A 210 -14.12 0.83 8.77
C PRO A 210 -15.46 0.92 9.51
N ARG A 211 -15.46 1.26 10.80
CA ARG A 211 -16.67 1.31 11.62
C ARG A 211 -17.58 2.49 11.27
N PHE A 212 -16.98 3.61 10.90
CA PHE A 212 -17.72 4.85 10.61
C PHE A 212 -17.72 5.22 9.13
N ALA A 213 -17.25 4.32 8.25
CA ALA A 213 -17.05 4.58 6.83
C ALA A 213 -16.34 5.92 6.56
N MET A 214 -15.37 6.25 7.43
CA MET A 214 -14.69 7.55 7.45
C MET A 214 -13.23 7.36 7.04
N MET A 215 -12.71 8.29 6.26
CA MET A 215 -11.28 8.36 5.95
C MET A 215 -10.65 9.57 6.63
N VAL A 216 -9.40 9.42 7.06
CA VAL A 216 -8.60 10.49 7.62
C VAL A 216 -7.33 10.62 6.81
N THR A 217 -6.99 11.84 6.42
CA THR A 217 -5.73 12.13 5.72
C THR A 217 -4.95 13.20 6.48
N ALA A 218 -3.63 13.07 6.50
CA ALA A 218 -2.76 13.99 7.23
C ALA A 218 -1.58 14.45 6.37
N GLY A 219 -1.26 15.73 6.45
CA GLY A 219 -0.13 16.38 5.82
C GLY A 219 0.47 17.41 6.77
N ALA A 220 0.43 18.69 6.40
CA ALA A 220 0.62 19.78 7.36
C ALA A 220 -0.58 19.93 8.30
N GLU A 221 -1.76 19.54 7.82
CA GLU A 221 -3.04 19.59 8.53
C GLU A 221 -3.65 18.18 8.62
N LEU A 222 -4.69 18.03 9.43
CA LEU A 222 -5.46 16.79 9.55
C LEU A 222 -6.85 17.03 8.96
N ALA A 223 -7.26 16.17 8.01
CA ALA A 223 -8.55 16.26 7.34
C ALA A 223 -9.37 14.98 7.56
N PHE A 224 -10.65 15.15 7.90
CA PHE A 224 -11.62 14.06 8.03
C PHE A 224 -12.57 14.07 6.84
N TRP A 225 -12.72 12.92 6.20
CA TRP A 225 -13.57 12.72 5.04
C TRP A 225 -14.74 11.85 5.46
N LEU A 226 -15.93 12.46 5.48
CA LEU A 226 -17.16 11.82 5.90
C LEU A 226 -17.99 11.46 4.67
N PRO A 227 -18.71 10.33 4.69
CA PRO A 227 -19.69 10.03 3.66
C PRO A 227 -20.78 11.11 3.69
N ASP A 228 -21.26 11.50 2.51
CA ASP A 228 -22.36 12.45 2.40
C ASP A 228 -23.64 11.78 2.93
N GLN A 229 -24.19 12.32 4.01
CA GLN A 229 -25.42 11.82 4.63
C GLN A 229 -26.69 12.29 3.90
N THR A 230 -26.57 13.21 2.95
CA THR A 230 -27.73 13.85 2.31
C THR A 230 -28.26 13.09 1.10
N ALA A 231 -27.38 12.37 0.37
CA ALA A 231 -27.74 11.64 -0.85
C ALA A 231 -28.69 10.44 -0.59
N ASP A 232 -28.60 9.83 0.59
CA ASP A 232 -29.40 8.64 0.93
C ASP A 232 -30.91 8.94 1.01
N ASN A 233 -31.34 10.11 1.48
CA ASN A 233 -32.77 10.32 1.72
C ASN A 233 -33.61 10.46 0.44
N GLU A 234 -33.09 11.11 -0.61
CA GLU A 234 -33.82 11.25 -1.87
C GLU A 234 -33.80 9.96 -2.70
N GLU A 235 -32.68 9.22 -2.68
CA GLU A 235 -32.53 7.99 -3.44
C GLU A 235 -33.29 6.83 -2.79
N ILE A 236 -33.26 6.72 -1.45
CA ILE A 236 -34.12 5.81 -0.68
C ILE A 236 -35.60 6.17 -0.87
N ALA A 237 -35.97 7.46 -0.88
CA ALA A 237 -37.34 7.86 -1.16
C ALA A 237 -37.78 7.47 -2.58
N LYS A 238 -36.92 7.63 -3.59
CA LYS A 238 -37.19 7.19 -4.97
C LYS A 238 -37.30 5.67 -5.10
N GLU A 239 -36.47 4.91 -4.41
CA GLU A 239 -36.57 3.44 -4.39
C GLU A 239 -37.83 2.94 -3.67
N LEU A 240 -38.18 3.54 -2.53
CA LEU A 240 -39.41 3.22 -1.79
C LEU A 240 -40.67 3.57 -2.59
N LEU A 241 -40.65 4.65 -3.37
CA LEU A 241 -41.74 5.02 -4.27
C LEU A 241 -41.86 4.03 -5.44
N LYS A 242 -40.74 3.60 -6.04
CA LYS A 242 -40.74 2.56 -7.09
C LYS A 242 -41.27 1.22 -6.60
N LYS A 243 -40.96 0.86 -5.35
CA LYS A 243 -41.39 -0.41 -4.72
C LYS A 243 -42.87 -0.42 -4.31
N LYS A 244 -43.49 0.75 -4.16
CA LYS A 244 -44.95 0.88 -3.94
C LYS A 244 -45.77 0.91 -5.24
N SER A 245 -45.12 1.12 -6.38
CA SER A 245 -45.77 1.15 -7.70
C SER A 245 -45.71 -0.18 -8.48
N SER A 246 -45.18 -1.25 -7.87
CA SER A 246 -45.20 -2.62 -8.38
C SER A 246 -46.14 -3.49 -7.55
#